data_AF-A0AAP2HDU5-F1
#
_entry.id   AF-A0AAP2HDU5-F1
#
_cell.length_a   1.000
_cell.length_b   1.000
_cell.length_c   1.000
_cell.angle_alpha   90.00
_cell.angle_beta   90.00
_cell.angle_gamma   90.00
#
_symmetry.space_group_name_H-M   'P 1'
#
loop_
_entity.id
_entity.type
_entity.pdbx_description
1 polymer ?
#
loop_
_entity_poly.entity_id
_entity_poly.type
_entity_poly.pdbx_seq_one_letter_code
_entity_poly.pdbx_strand_id
1 'polypeptide(L)'
;MKTDTDISANPVDRYVACFPSCQIAAAAAGVSTEMLRRMRRCGFVTTRKRALLMARACGFRVDAIELLGLSGVRRSARAPRPRNPPAE
;
A
#
# COMPACT_ATOMS: atom_id res chain seq x y z
N MET A 1 27.10 3.60 0.49
CA MET A 1 25.80 4.28 0.70
C MET A 1 24.95 3.96 -0.53
N LYS A 2 23.95 3.08 -0.40
CA LYS A 2 23.05 2.73 -1.53
C LYS A 2 21.70 3.39 -1.28
N THR A 3 21.49 4.53 -1.94
CA THR A 3 20.20 5.18 -2.09
C THR A 3 19.97 5.31 -3.59
N ASP A 4 19.72 4.18 -4.24
CA ASP A 4 19.19 4.14 -5.59
C ASP A 4 17.66 4.07 -5.49
N THR A 5 17.09 5.27 -5.45
CA THR A 5 16.00 5.69 -6.34
C THR A 5 15.13 4.58 -6.92
N ASP A 6 14.21 4.06 -6.10
CA ASP A 6 12.90 3.62 -6.61
C ASP A 6 11.81 4.41 -5.88
N ILE A 7 11.87 5.74 -6.06
CA ILE A 7 10.85 6.69 -5.59
C ILE A 7 9.48 6.40 -6.26
N SER A 8 9.44 5.50 -7.26
CA SER A 8 8.24 5.10 -7.97
C SER A 8 7.48 3.91 -7.36
N ALA A 9 8.05 3.12 -6.43
CA ALA A 9 7.47 1.84 -5.99
C ALA A 9 6.95 1.79 -4.54
N ASN A 10 7.24 2.78 -3.69
CA ASN A 10 6.90 2.67 -2.27
C ASN A 10 5.41 3.01 -2.00
N PRO A 11 4.58 2.04 -1.57
CA PRO A 11 3.16 2.27 -1.29
C PRO A 11 2.95 3.26 -0.14
N VAL A 12 3.91 3.38 0.78
CA VAL A 12 3.84 4.34 1.89
C VAL A 12 4.03 5.78 1.40
N ASP A 13 4.90 6.02 0.42
CA ASP A 13 5.06 7.36 -0.16
C ASP A 13 3.82 7.78 -0.95
N ARG A 14 3.19 6.84 -1.68
CA ARG A 14 1.88 7.06 -2.33
C ARG A 14 0.77 7.40 -1.33
N TYR A 15 0.77 6.75 -0.17
CA TYR A 15 -0.16 7.09 0.91
C TYR A 15 0.07 8.52 1.42
N VAL A 16 1.32 8.93 1.68
CA VAL A 16 1.61 10.28 2.17
C VAL A 16 1.23 11.34 1.14
N ALA A 17 1.38 11.06 -0.16
CA ALA A 17 0.97 11.96 -1.24
C ALA A 17 -0.56 12.22 -1.29
N CYS A 18 -1.38 11.40 -0.62
CA CYS A 18 -2.81 11.66 -0.49
C CYS A 18 -3.15 12.80 0.48
N PHE A 19 -2.16 13.30 1.23
CA PHE A 19 -2.35 14.33 2.26
C PHE A 19 -1.43 15.53 2.02
N PRO A 20 -1.84 16.74 2.44
CA PRO A 20 -1.01 17.94 2.28
C PRO A 20 0.21 17.96 3.20
N SER A 21 0.23 17.16 4.27
CA SER A 21 1.39 17.05 5.17
C SER A 21 1.56 15.66 5.78
N CYS A 22 2.80 15.33 6.15
CA CYS A 22 3.11 14.08 6.86
C CYS A 22 2.43 13.99 8.23
N GLN A 23 2.19 15.12 8.89
CA GLN A 23 1.50 15.17 10.18
C GLN A 23 0.04 14.77 10.03
N ILE A 24 -0.64 15.28 9.00
CA ILE A 24 -2.03 14.94 8.70
C ILE A 24 -2.14 13.47 8.29
N ALA A 25 -1.21 12.99 7.46
CA ALA A 25 -1.17 11.57 7.08
C ALA A 25 -0.99 10.64 8.29
N ALA A 26 -0.16 11.02 9.26
CA ALA A 26 0.07 10.27 10.48
C ALA A 26 -1.18 10.28 11.40
N ALA A 27 -1.80 11.46 11.56
CA ALA A 27 -3.03 11.61 12.32
C ALA A 27 -4.19 10.79 11.74
N ALA A 28 -4.36 10.81 10.41
CA ALA A 28 -5.40 10.05 9.72
C ALA A 28 -5.22 8.53 9.84
N ALA A 29 -3.97 8.06 9.93
CA ALA A 29 -3.64 6.66 10.17
C ALA A 29 -3.67 6.26 11.66
N GLY A 30 -3.78 7.22 12.58
CA GLY A 30 -3.67 6.98 14.03
C GLY A 30 -2.28 6.49 14.45
N VAL A 31 -1.21 7.01 13.81
CA VAL A 31 0.19 6.64 14.12
C VAL A 31 1.02 7.88 14.44
N SER A 32 2.15 7.70 15.13
CA SER A 32 3.10 8.79 15.31
C SER A 32 3.81 9.14 13.99
N THR A 33 4.26 10.39 13.86
CA THR A 33 5.05 10.85 12.70
C THR A 33 6.37 10.09 12.57
N GLU A 34 6.98 9.70 13.70
CA GLU A 34 8.18 8.88 13.74
C GLU A 34 7.91 7.47 13.20
N MET A 35 6.80 6.84 13.61
CA MET A 35 6.38 5.55 13.07
C MET A 35 6.14 5.65 11.55
N LEU A 36 5.51 6.72 11.07
CA LEU A 36 5.31 6.95 9.64
C LEU A 36 6.65 7.09 8.89
N ARG A 37 7.61 7.83 9.44
CA ARG A 37 8.97 7.94 8.86
C ARG A 37 9.67 6.59 8.81
N ARG A 38 9.52 5.76 9.85
CA ARG A 38 10.06 4.38 9.86
C ARG A 38 9.43 3.53 8.77
N MET A 39 8.09 3.58 8.62
CA MET A 39 7.38 2.85 7.57
C MET A 39 7.81 3.30 6.17
N ARG A 40 8.03 4.60 5.96
CA ARG A 40 8.58 5.13 4.70
C ARG A 40 9.96 4.57 4.38
N ARG A 41 10.86 4.52 5.38
CA ARG A 41 12.20 3.92 5.21
C ARG A 41 12.14 2.41 4.94
N CYS A 42 11.20 1.71 5.57
CA CYS A 42 11.02 0.27 5.37
C CYS A 42 10.34 -0.07 4.04
N GLY A 43 9.48 0.81 3.53
CA GLY A 43 8.72 0.60 2.29
C GLY A 43 7.42 -0.17 2.46
N PHE A 44 7.05 -0.54 3.68
CA PHE A 44 5.83 -1.31 3.98
C PHE A 44 5.33 -1.06 5.40
N VAL A 45 4.10 -1.48 5.64
CA VAL A 45 3.39 -1.45 6.92
C VAL A 45 3.42 -2.84 7.54
N THR A 46 3.72 -2.93 8.83
CA THR A 46 3.94 -4.22 9.49
C THR A 46 2.66 -4.96 9.86
N THR A 47 1.52 -4.28 9.98
CA THR A 47 0.27 -4.89 10.44
C THR A 47 -0.91 -4.61 9.51
N ARG A 48 -1.72 -5.65 9.27
CA ARG A 48 -2.93 -5.56 8.44
C ARG A 48 -3.90 -4.49 8.94
N LYS A 49 -4.11 -4.39 10.25
CA LYS A 49 -4.98 -3.37 10.85
C LYS A 49 -4.54 -1.95 10.48
N ARG A 50 -3.24 -1.66 10.55
CA ARG A 50 -2.70 -0.34 10.15
C ARG A 50 -2.84 -0.10 8.65
N ALA A 51 -2.54 -1.10 7.82
CA ALA A 51 -2.69 -0.98 6.38
C ALA A 51 -4.13 -0.67 5.98
N LEU A 52 -5.12 -1.28 6.64
CA LEU A 52 -6.54 -0.98 6.42
C LEU A 52 -6.93 0.44 6.86
N LEU A 53 -6.42 0.91 8.01
CA LEU A 53 -6.67 2.28 8.48
C LEU A 53 -6.08 3.30 7.51
N MET A 54 -4.84 3.08 7.05
CA MET A 54 -4.18 3.92 6.05
C MET A 54 -4.93 3.91 4.71
N ALA A 55 -5.30 2.73 4.20
CA ALA A 55 -6.10 2.62 2.97
C ALA A 55 -7.44 3.38 3.11
N ARG A 56 -8.14 3.21 4.24
CA ARG A 56 -9.41 3.93 4.50
C ARG A 56 -9.21 5.44 4.57
N ALA A 57 -8.15 5.91 5.22
CA ALA A 57 -7.84 7.33 5.38
C ALA A 57 -7.61 8.05 4.05
N CYS A 58 -7.04 7.35 3.05
CA CYS A 58 -6.85 7.88 1.70
C CYS A 58 -7.98 7.52 0.72
N GLY A 59 -9.10 6.94 1.20
CA GLY A 59 -10.23 6.54 0.36
C GLY A 59 -9.90 5.41 -0.61
N PHE A 60 -9.04 4.47 -0.22
CA PHE A 60 -8.58 3.32 -1.00
C PHE A 60 -7.85 3.66 -2.30
N ARG A 61 -7.26 4.87 -2.39
CA ARG A 61 -6.30 5.20 -3.47
C ARG A 61 -5.03 4.35 -3.41
N VAL A 62 -4.69 3.85 -2.22
CA VAL A 62 -3.63 2.89 -2.00
C VAL A 62 -4.22 1.65 -1.31
N ASP A 63 -4.00 0.49 -1.91
CA ASP A 63 -4.53 -0.77 -1.41
C ASP A 63 -3.78 -1.22 -0.14
N ALA A 64 -4.50 -1.80 0.82
CA ALA A 64 -3.88 -2.34 2.03
C ALA A 64 -2.89 -3.49 1.72
N ILE A 65 -3.11 -4.23 0.63
CA ILE A 65 -2.20 -5.29 0.17
C ILE A 65 -0.88 -4.69 -0.34
N GLU A 66 -0.95 -3.57 -1.06
CA GLU A 66 0.24 -2.86 -1.51
C GLU A 66 1.01 -2.34 -0.30
N LEU A 67 0.32 -1.69 0.66
CA LEU A 67 0.93 -1.18 1.89
C LEU A 67 1.61 -2.27 2.73
N LEU A 68 1.14 -3.51 2.68
CA LEU A 68 1.77 -4.65 3.37
C LEU A 68 3.03 -5.17 2.66
N GLY A 69 3.44 -4.59 1.53
CA GLY A 69 4.57 -5.08 0.73
C GLY A 69 4.28 -6.39 0.02
N LEU A 70 3.00 -6.79 -0.05
CA LEU A 70 2.57 -8.02 -0.73
C LEU A 70 2.36 -7.81 -2.24
N SER A 71 2.68 -6.63 -2.78
CA SER A 71 2.57 -6.30 -4.21
C SER A 71 3.51 -7.13 -5.11
N GLY A 72 4.56 -7.74 -4.53
CA GLY A 72 5.41 -8.74 -5.20
C GLY A 72 4.72 -10.10 -5.39
N VAL A 73 3.67 -10.38 -4.61
CA VAL A 73 2.63 -11.32 -5.05
C VAL A 73 1.89 -10.57 -6.14
N ARG A 74 2.41 -10.61 -7.37
CA ARG A 74 1.59 -10.34 -8.54
C ARG A 74 0.29 -11.05 -8.26
N ARG A 75 -0.83 -10.31 -8.18
CA ARG A 75 -2.14 -10.94 -8.39
C ARG A 75 -1.94 -11.62 -9.74
N SER A 76 -1.58 -12.91 -9.73
CA SER A 76 -1.65 -13.74 -10.92
C SER A 76 -3.07 -13.49 -11.34
N ALA A 77 -3.25 -12.73 -12.42
CA ALA A 77 -4.55 -12.39 -12.93
C ALA A 77 -5.23 -13.75 -13.00
N ARG A 78 -6.18 -14.00 -12.09
CA ARG A 78 -6.82 -15.30 -11.99
C ARG A 78 -7.36 -15.48 -13.39
N ALA A 79 -6.73 -16.35 -14.17
CA ALA A 79 -7.06 -16.48 -15.58
C ALA A 79 -8.58 -16.63 -15.62
N PRO A 80 -9.29 -15.86 -16.46
CA PRO A 80 -10.72 -16.05 -16.59
C PRO A 80 -10.92 -17.54 -16.85
N ARG A 81 -11.60 -18.23 -15.92
CA ARG A 81 -11.87 -19.66 -16.09
C ARG A 81 -12.53 -19.77 -17.46
N PRO A 82 -12.04 -20.62 -18.37
CA PRO A 82 -12.74 -20.85 -19.61
C PRO A 82 -14.14 -21.29 -19.23
N ARG A 83 -15.12 -20.45 -19.58
CA ARG A 83 -16.53 -20.80 -19.50
C ARG A 83 -16.68 -21.81 -20.63
N ASN A 84 -16.62 -23.11 -20.33
CA ASN A 84 -17.00 -24.13 -21.30
C ASN A 84 -18.47 -23.89 -21.68
N PRO A 85 -18.75 -23.72 -22.98
CA PRO A 85 -19.72 -24.57 -23.66
C PRO A 85 -18.98 -25.29 -24.80
N PRO A 86 -19.36 -26.51 -25.20
CA PRO A 86 -20.71 -26.81 -25.68
C PRO A 86 -21.29 -28.12 -25.14
N ALA A 87 -22.62 -28.19 -25.25
CA ALA A 87 -23.36 -29.44 -25.31
C ALA A 87 -23.30 -29.97 -26.74
N GLU A 88 -23.05 -31.26 -26.89
CA GLU A 88 -23.67 -32.15 -27.88
C GLU A 88 -23.76 -33.55 -27.26
#